data_AF-A0A3D5YLT9-F1
#
_entry.id   AF-A0A3D5YLT9-F1
#
_cell.length_a   1.000
_cell.length_b   1.000
_cell.length_c   1.000
_cell.angle_alpha   90.00
_cell.angle_beta   90.00
_cell.angle_gamma   90.00
#
_symmetry.space_group_name_H-M   'P 1'
#
loop_
_entity.id
_entity.type
_entity.pdbx_description
1 polymer ?
#
loop_
_entity_poly.entity_id
_entity_poly.type
_entity_poly.pdbx_seq_one_letter_code
_entity_poly.pdbx_strand_id
1 'polypeptide(L)'
;LSTAAKELYDQGLYRKALDQYEEIVSAGVKDTELFYNIGNCYVRLEEYGEAKLYFERALVFDPSNTDALHNLDWINLRLADAL
;
A
#
# COMPACT_ATOMS: atom_id res chain seq x y z
N LEU A 1 -12.33 2.52 -5.74
CA LEU A 1 -11.81 2.91 -4.40
C LEU A 1 -12.20 4.35 -4.03
N SER A 2 -12.07 4.79 -2.76
CA SER A 2 -12.34 6.18 -2.35
C SER A 2 -11.49 7.18 -3.12
N THR A 3 -12.13 8.06 -3.88
CA THR A 3 -11.48 9.14 -4.62
C THR A 3 -10.77 10.11 -3.66
N ALA A 4 -11.37 10.37 -2.49
CA ALA A 4 -10.79 11.27 -1.49
C ALA A 4 -9.46 10.77 -0.93
N ALA A 5 -9.34 9.46 -0.66
CA ALA A 5 -8.08 8.87 -0.18
C ALA A 5 -6.97 9.00 -1.24
N LYS A 6 -7.32 8.79 -2.52
CA LYS A 6 -6.39 8.96 -3.64
C LYS A 6 -5.97 10.43 -3.82
N GLU A 7 -6.90 11.37 -3.71
CA GLU A 7 -6.60 12.80 -3.77
C GLU A 7 -5.66 13.24 -2.62
N LEU A 8 -5.85 12.71 -1.41
CA LEU A 8 -4.94 12.96 -0.29
C LEU A 8 -3.53 12.40 -0.57
N TYR A 9 -3.44 11.22 -1.17
CA TYR A 9 -2.17 10.64 -1.61
C TYR A 9 -1.48 11.53 -2.66
N ASP A 10 -2.21 11.99 -3.67
CA ASP A 10 -1.69 12.86 -4.74
C ASP A 10 -1.22 14.23 -4.20
N GLN A 11 -1.82 14.71 -3.10
CA GLN A 11 -1.40 15.91 -2.36
C GLN A 11 -0.20 15.68 -1.43
N GLY A 12 0.28 14.43 -1.31
CA GLY A 12 1.38 14.05 -0.41
C GLY A 12 0.97 13.87 1.06
N LEU A 13 -0.33 13.86 1.34
CA LEU A 13 -0.88 13.72 2.69
C LEU A 13 -1.07 12.24 3.03
N TYR A 14 0.01 11.46 2.99
CA TYR A 14 -0.04 9.98 3.07
C TYR A 14 -0.70 9.46 4.34
N ARG A 15 -0.44 10.07 5.50
CA ARG A 15 -1.08 9.66 6.77
C ARG A 15 -2.60 9.83 6.73
N LYS A 16 -3.10 10.93 6.14
CA LYS A 16 -4.54 11.16 5.99
C LYS A 16 -5.16 10.22 4.95
N ALA A 17 -4.42 9.89 3.89
CA ALA A 17 -4.84 8.89 2.93
C ALA A 17 -4.99 7.51 3.61
N LEU A 18 -4.04 7.13 4.49
CA LEU A 18 -4.13 5.92 5.30
C LEU A 18 -5.37 5.91 6.18
N ASP A 19 -5.64 6.99 6.93
CA ASP A 19 -6.84 7.08 7.79
C ASP A 19 -8.13 6.78 6.98
N GLN A 20 -8.24 7.35 5.78
CA GLN A 20 -9.37 7.10 4.87
C GLN A 20 -9.40 5.67 4.33
N TYR A 21 -8.25 5.10 3.99
CA TYR A 21 -8.19 3.71 3.57
C TYR A 21 -8.52 2.72 4.71
N GLU A 22 -8.13 3.02 5.94
CA GLU A 22 -8.45 2.21 7.12
C GLU A 22 -9.94 2.19 7.44
N GLU A 23 -10.65 3.30 7.23
CA GLU A 23 -12.12 3.34 7.31
C GLU A 23 -12.76 2.37 6.30
N ILE A 24 -12.25 2.33 5.07
CA ILE A 24 -12.73 1.43 4.01
C ILE A 24 -12.45 -0.04 4.37
N VAL A 25 -11.25 -0.33 4.88
CA VAL A 25 -10.90 -1.66 5.39
C VAL A 25 -11.82 -2.07 6.54
N SER A 26 -12.11 -1.15 7.47
CA SER A 26 -12.98 -1.36 8.63
C SER A 26 -14.44 -1.60 8.23
N ALA A 27 -14.87 -1.01 7.11
CA ALA A 27 -16.17 -1.30 6.48
C ALA A 27 -16.23 -2.68 5.80
N GLY A 28 -15.15 -3.46 5.85
CA GLY A 28 -15.07 -4.83 5.35
C GLY A 28 -14.63 -4.94 3.89
N VAL A 29 -14.32 -3.83 3.23
CA VAL A 29 -13.82 -3.84 1.85
C VAL A 29 -12.38 -4.35 1.85
N LYS A 30 -12.12 -5.34 0.99
CA LYS A 30 -10.82 -5.98 0.84
C LYS A 30 -10.65 -6.33 -0.63
N ASP A 31 -9.76 -5.62 -1.30
CA ASP A 31 -9.42 -5.87 -2.70
C ASP A 31 -7.96 -5.47 -2.98
N THR A 32 -7.48 -5.88 -4.15
CA THR A 32 -6.12 -5.61 -4.62
C THR A 32 -5.79 -4.12 -4.64
N GLU A 33 -6.69 -3.29 -5.18
CA GLU A 33 -6.44 -1.85 -5.36
C GLU A 33 -6.31 -1.13 -4.02
N LEU A 34 -7.13 -1.51 -3.03
CA LEU A 34 -7.10 -0.96 -1.68
C LEU A 34 -5.77 -1.23 -1.00
N PHE A 35 -5.37 -2.50 -0.94
CA PHE A 35 -4.12 -2.87 -0.28
C PHE A 35 -2.89 -2.36 -1.02
N TYR A 36 -2.93 -2.32 -2.36
CA TYR A 36 -1.87 -1.70 -3.17
C TYR A 36 -1.69 -0.21 -2.83
N ASN A 37 -2.79 0.56 -2.75
CA ASN A 37 -2.71 1.99 -2.43
C ASN A 37 -2.28 2.26 -0.99
N ILE A 38 -2.67 1.43 -0.03
CA ILE A 38 -2.16 1.49 1.34
C ILE A 38 -0.64 1.21 1.36
N GLY A 39 -0.19 0.18 0.64
CA GLY A 39 1.23 -0.14 0.50
C GLY A 39 2.03 1.04 -0.05
N ASN A 40 1.52 1.71 -1.09
CA ASN A 40 2.12 2.94 -1.63
C ASN A 40 2.20 4.06 -0.59
N CYS A 41 1.18 4.27 0.25
CA CYS A 41 1.24 5.27 1.31
C CYS A 41 2.41 4.99 2.27
N TYR A 42 2.57 3.73 2.70
CA TYR A 42 3.68 3.34 3.57
C TYR A 42 5.05 3.47 2.89
N VAL A 43 5.17 3.18 1.59
CA VAL A 43 6.40 3.47 0.82
C VAL A 43 6.77 4.94 0.90
N ARG A 44 5.80 5.84 0.72
CA ARG A 44 6.03 7.29 0.75
C ARG A 44 6.35 7.82 2.15
N LEU A 45 5.98 7.08 3.19
CA LEU A 45 6.33 7.35 4.58
C LEU A 45 7.66 6.68 5.00
N GLU A 46 8.32 5.94 4.09
CA GLU A 46 9.53 5.15 4.37
C GLU A 46 9.32 4.03 5.41
N GLU A 47 8.07 3.64 5.64
CA GLU A 47 7.67 2.57 6.55
C GLU A 47 7.64 1.22 5.79
N TYR A 48 8.81 0.77 5.34
CA TYR A 48 8.93 -0.34 4.39
C TYR A 48 8.38 -1.69 4.87
N GLY A 49 8.38 -1.95 6.18
CA GLY A 49 7.80 -3.18 6.75
C GLY A 49 6.28 -3.26 6.55
N GLU A 50 5.56 -2.17 6.80
CA GLU A 50 4.12 -2.08 6.56
C GLU A 50 3.81 -2.06 5.07
N ALA A 51 4.62 -1.35 4.27
CA ALA A 51 4.48 -1.36 2.82
C ALA A 51 4.54 -2.80 2.25
N LYS A 52 5.52 -3.59 2.69
CA LYS A 52 5.66 -5.00 2.33
C LYS A 52 4.40 -5.79 2.65
N LEU A 53 3.92 -5.71 3.89
CA LEU A 53 2.72 -6.41 4.36
C LEU A 53 1.51 -6.11 3.47
N TYR A 54 1.31 -4.85 3.07
CA TYR A 54 0.16 -4.45 2.27
C TYR A 54 0.29 -4.82 0.79
N PHE A 55 1.49 -4.83 0.21
CA PHE A 55 1.67 -5.40 -1.13
C PHE A 55 1.45 -6.91 -1.15
N GLU A 56 1.94 -7.64 -0.13
CA GLU A 56 1.65 -9.07 0.02
C GLU A 56 0.14 -9.33 0.13
N ARG A 57 -0.59 -8.51 0.91
CA ARG A 57 -2.06 -8.58 0.98
C ARG A 57 -2.72 -8.32 -0.37
N ALA A 58 -2.25 -7.35 -1.16
CA ALA A 58 -2.78 -7.11 -2.50
C ALA A 58 -2.62 -8.35 -3.40
N LEU A 59 -1.44 -9.00 -3.33
CA LEU A 59 -1.12 -10.20 -4.11
C LEU A 59 -1.92 -11.44 -3.70
N VAL A 60 -2.50 -11.47 -2.50
CA VAL A 60 -3.47 -12.53 -2.12
C VAL A 60 -4.72 -12.48 -2.99
N PHE A 61 -5.17 -11.28 -3.39
CA PHE A 61 -6.39 -11.10 -4.20
C PHE A 61 -6.10 -11.10 -5.70
N ASP A 62 -4.95 -10.57 -6.11
CA ASP A 62 -4.46 -10.66 -7.49
C ASP A 62 -2.96 -11.03 -7.49
N PRO A 63 -2.63 -12.32 -7.54
CA PRO A 63 -1.25 -12.79 -7.59
C PRO A 63 -0.48 -12.35 -8.84
N SER A 64 -1.18 -11.86 -9.88
CA SER A 64 -0.58 -11.42 -11.14
C SER A 64 -0.35 -9.92 -11.21
N ASN A 65 -0.65 -9.17 -10.14
CA ASN A 65 -0.48 -7.74 -10.10
C ASN A 65 1.01 -7.36 -10.20
N THR A 66 1.43 -6.95 -11.40
CA THR A 66 2.84 -6.66 -11.72
C THR A 66 3.38 -5.47 -10.93
N ASP A 67 2.54 -4.48 -10.64
CA ASP A 67 2.95 -3.28 -9.90
C ASP A 67 3.23 -3.62 -8.43
N ALA A 68 2.36 -4.42 -7.80
CA ALA A 68 2.57 -4.89 -6.43
C ALA A 68 3.80 -5.81 -6.32
N LEU A 69 4.03 -6.71 -7.30
CA LEU A 69 5.23 -7.54 -7.36
C LEU A 69 6.50 -6.68 -7.45
N HIS A 70 6.51 -5.71 -8.37
CA HIS A 70 7.67 -4.83 -8.55
C HIS A 70 7.98 -4.00 -7.30
N ASN A 71 6.95 -3.44 -6.65
CA ASN A 71 7.13 -2.72 -5.40
C ASN A 71 7.65 -3.62 -4.26
N LEU A 72 7.15 -4.87 -4.18
CA LEU A 72 7.60 -5.84 -3.19
C LEU A 72 9.07 -6.22 -3.39
N ASP A 73 9.50 -6.46 -4.63
CA ASP A 73 10.90 -6.72 -4.97
C ASP A 73 11.80 -5.55 -4.58
N TRP A 74 11.40 -4.32 -4.93
CA TRP A 74 12.13 -3.11 -4.55
C TRP A 74 12.26 -2.96 -3.03
N ILE A 75 11.18 -3.21 -2.28
CA ILE A 75 11.20 -3.17 -0.81
C ILE A 75 12.14 -4.24 -0.23
N ASN A 76 12.09 -5.46 -0.75
CA ASN A 76 12.92 -6.56 -0.25
C ASN A 76 14.41 -6.27 -0.43
N LEU A 77 14.80 -5.66 -1.56
CA LEU A 77 16.18 -5.21 -1.77
C LEU A 77 16.58 -4.15 -0.74
N ARG A 78 15.73 -3.15 -0.51
CA ARG A 78 16.03 -2.06 0.42
C ARG A 78 16.11 -2.52 1.89
N LEU A 79 15.30 -3.50 2.27
CA LEU A 79 15.37 -4.10 3.61
C LEU A 79 16.59 -5.01 3.78
N ALA A 80 17.02 -5.71 2.72
CA ALA A 80 18.24 -6.52 2.76
C ALA A 80 19.51 -5.66 2.93
N ASP A 81 19.56 -4.49 2.28
CA ASP A 81 20.68 -3.54 2.39
C ASP A 81 20.76 -2.81 3.75
N ALA A 82 19.68 -2.86 4.55
CA ALA A 82 19.60 -2.21 5.85
C ALA A 82 20.15 -3.05 7.03
N LEU A 83 20.59 -4.28 6.75
CA LEU A 83 21.17 -5.24 7.71
C LEU A 83 22.70 -5.29 7.58
#